data_AF-N6SVL4-F1
#
_entry.id   AF-N6SVL4-F1
#
_cell.length_a   1.000
_cell.length_b   1.000
_cell.length_c   1.000
_cell.angle_alpha   90.00
_cell.angle_beta   90.00
_cell.angle_gamma   90.00
#
_symmetry.space_group_name_H-M   'P 1'
#
loop_
_entity.id
_entity.type
_entity.pdbx_description
1 polymer ?
#
loop_
_entity_poly.entity_id
_entity_poly.type
_entity_poly.pdbx_seq_one_letter_code
_entity_poly.pdbx_strand_id
1 'polypeptide(L)'
;MFPVVNKSKLLLDLNLLTHFNGKSGSIQSSSAWKSKMKYFGLFLITFALLVSIECWMAISPYNRKEFRENKITDAHCFTASMGKFKKGEEKPLNNTCGVAICSDTRYISLMGCGVMGTTPPCYIAPGNLSKPYPHCCDILVCPHSPDE
;
A
#
# COMPACT_ATOMS: atom_id res chain seq x y z
N MET A 1 -15.28 7.19 0.33
CA MET A 1 -15.58 5.75 0.46
C MET A 1 -14.93 5.06 -0.73
N PHE A 2 -13.71 4.53 -0.55
CA PHE A 2 -12.99 3.84 -1.63
C PHE A 2 -13.54 2.42 -1.78
N PRO A 3 -13.67 1.88 -2.99
CA PRO A 3 -14.17 0.53 -3.18
C PRO A 3 -13.13 -0.47 -2.66
N VAL A 4 -13.54 -1.22 -1.62
CA VAL A 4 -12.89 -2.47 -1.22
C VAL A 4 -13.03 -3.44 -2.39
N VAL A 5 -11.95 -3.66 -3.13
CA VAL A 5 -11.89 -4.70 -4.15
C VAL A 5 -11.89 -6.04 -3.42
N ASN A 6 -13.05 -6.69 -3.44
CA ASN A 6 -13.29 -7.96 -2.80
C ASN A 6 -12.53 -9.07 -3.55
N LYS A 7 -11.48 -9.62 -2.93
CA LYS A 7 -10.61 -10.70 -3.44
C LYS A 7 -11.37 -11.94 -3.94
N SER A 8 -12.62 -12.14 -3.52
CA SER A 8 -13.43 -13.30 -3.89
C SER A 8 -13.89 -13.33 -5.36
N LYS A 9 -13.92 -12.20 -6.07
CA LYS A 9 -14.37 -12.17 -7.47
C LYS A 9 -13.31 -12.57 -8.49
N LEU A 10 -12.03 -12.55 -8.11
CA LEU A 10 -10.90 -12.93 -8.97
C LEU A 10 -10.72 -14.46 -9.11
N LEU A 11 -11.34 -15.25 -8.23
CA LEU A 11 -11.23 -16.72 -8.27
C LEU A 11 -12.23 -17.40 -9.21
N LEU A 12 -13.24 -16.69 -9.71
CA LEU A 12 -14.26 -17.28 -10.59
C LEU A 12 -13.87 -17.28 -12.07
N ASP A 13 -12.99 -16.37 -12.51
CA ASP A 13 -12.56 -16.32 -13.92
C ASP A 13 -11.43 -17.33 -14.25
N LEU A 14 -10.72 -17.86 -13.25
CA LEU A 14 -9.67 -18.86 -13.50
C LEU A 14 -10.20 -20.27 -13.79
N ASN A 15 -11.42 -20.59 -13.40
CA ASN A 15 -12.00 -21.92 -13.61
C ASN A 15 -12.70 -22.08 -14.97
N LEU A 16 -12.84 -21.01 -15.77
CA LEU A 16 -13.47 -21.11 -17.09
C LEU A 16 -12.50 -21.38 -18.25
N LEU A 17 -11.18 -21.39 -18.00
CA LEU A 17 -10.15 -21.59 -19.04
C LEU A 17 -9.61 -23.03 -19.13
N THR A 18 -10.11 -23.98 -18.33
CA THR A 18 -9.60 -25.37 -18.29
C THR A 18 -10.26 -26.32 -19.29
N HIS A 19 -11.10 -25.84 -20.23
CA HIS A 19 -11.83 -26.69 -21.18
C HIS A 19 -11.49 -26.48 -22.66
N PHE A 20 -10.25 -26.10 -23.01
CA PHE A 20 -9.79 -26.18 -24.40
C PHE A 20 -9.21 -27.56 -24.72
N ASN A 21 -10.06 -28.39 -25.34
CA ASN A 21 -9.74 -29.68 -25.92
C ASN A 21 -8.60 -29.57 -26.94
N GLY A 22 -7.56 -30.40 -26.74
CA GLY A 22 -6.35 -30.43 -27.54
C GLY A 22 -6.56 -30.99 -28.94
N LYS A 23 -6.08 -30.25 -29.94
CA LYS A 23 -5.75 -30.76 -31.27
C LYS A 23 -4.26 -31.09 -31.28
N SER A 24 -3.93 -32.38 -31.34
CA SER A 24 -2.56 -32.89 -31.40
C SER A 24 -1.91 -32.48 -32.74
N GLY A 25 -1.07 -31.45 -32.67
CA GLY A 25 -0.11 -31.09 -33.71
C GLY A 25 1.30 -31.34 -33.18
N SER A 26 2.02 -32.25 -33.81
CA SER A 26 3.40 -32.61 -33.50
C SER A 26 4.34 -31.41 -33.69
N ILE A 27 4.68 -30.72 -32.61
CA ILE A 27 5.72 -29.68 -32.60
C ILE A 27 7.06 -30.33 -32.31
N GLN A 28 7.90 -30.32 -33.34
CA GLN A 28 9.28 -30.77 -33.33
C GLN A 28 10.08 -30.01 -32.25
N SER A 29 10.47 -30.76 -31.22
CA SER A 29 11.20 -30.31 -30.03
C SER A 29 12.58 -29.76 -30.40
N SER A 30 12.69 -28.44 -30.57
CA SER A 30 13.98 -27.73 -30.60
C SER A 30 14.39 -27.36 -29.17
N SER A 31 15.49 -27.94 -28.71
CA SER A 31 16.07 -27.83 -27.36
C SER A 31 16.42 -26.39 -26.92
N ALA A 32 16.41 -25.42 -27.83
CA ALA A 32 16.71 -24.01 -27.57
C ALA A 32 15.61 -23.25 -26.79
N TRP A 33 14.37 -23.73 -26.79
CA TRP A 33 13.24 -23.04 -26.11
C TRP A 33 13.21 -23.26 -24.58
N LYS A 34 13.72 -24.41 -24.09
CA LYS A 34 13.73 -24.73 -22.65
C LYS A 34 14.65 -23.82 -21.84
N SER A 35 15.69 -23.26 -22.47
CA SER A 35 16.61 -22.32 -21.81
C SER A 35 15.99 -20.92 -21.70
N LYS A 36 15.38 -20.41 -22.78
CA LYS A 36 14.72 -19.09 -22.79
C LYS A 36 13.52 -19.00 -21.82
N MET A 37 12.77 -20.08 -21.65
CA MET A 37 11.66 -20.15 -20.67
C MET A 37 12.12 -20.10 -19.21
N LYS A 38 13.30 -20.65 -18.88
CA LYS A 38 13.84 -20.62 -17.51
C LYS A 38 14.23 -19.21 -17.09
N TYR A 39 14.91 -18.46 -17.97
CA TYR A 39 15.28 -17.07 -17.71
C TYR A 39 14.07 -16.14 -17.65
N PHE A 40 13.04 -16.39 -18.48
CA PHE A 40 11.79 -15.63 -18.44
C PHE A 40 11.05 -15.82 -17.11
N GLY A 41 10.95 -17.05 -16.61
CA GLY A 41 10.36 -17.33 -15.29
C GLY A 41 11.14 -16.69 -14.14
N LEU A 42 12.47 -16.78 -14.16
CA LEU A 42 13.32 -16.16 -13.14
C LEU A 42 13.16 -14.63 -13.14
N PHE A 43 13.14 -14.01 -14.32
CA PHE A 43 12.95 -12.57 -14.47
C PHE A 43 11.59 -12.10 -13.91
N LEU A 44 10.51 -12.85 -14.17
CA LEU A 44 9.19 -12.52 -13.64
C LEU A 44 9.13 -12.61 -12.10
N ILE A 45 9.79 -13.60 -11.51
CA ILE A 45 9.86 -13.74 -10.04
C ILE A 45 10.65 -12.60 -9.41
N THR A 46 11.81 -12.24 -9.97
CA THR A 46 12.60 -11.10 -9.48
C THR A 46 11.84 -9.79 -9.60
N PHE A 47 11.13 -9.57 -10.71
CA PHE A 47 10.31 -8.37 -10.90
C PHE A 47 9.16 -8.30 -9.89
N ALA A 48 8.49 -9.41 -9.58
CA ALA A 48 7.44 -9.47 -8.58
C ALA A 48 7.96 -9.15 -7.16
N LEU A 49 9.17 -9.63 -6.80
CA LEU A 49 9.77 -9.35 -5.49
C LEU A 49 10.20 -7.89 -5.33
N LEU A 50 10.66 -7.23 -6.41
CA LEU A 50 11.05 -5.81 -6.38
C LEU A 50 9.86 -4.86 -6.16
N VAL A 51 8.64 -5.27 -6.54
CA VAL A 51 7.42 -4.46 -6.35
C VAL A 51 6.88 -4.53 -4.90
N SER A 52 7.43 -5.39 -4.04
CA SER A 52 6.88 -5.67 -2.71
C SER A 52 7.28 -4.65 -1.61
N ILE A 53 7.96 -3.56 -1.95
CA ILE A 53 8.30 -2.50 -0.99
C ILE A 53 7.10 -1.56 -0.87
N GLU A 54 6.08 -1.98 -0.12
CA GLU A 54 4.86 -1.20 0.07
C GLU A 54 4.97 -0.27 1.29
N CYS A 55 5.50 0.94 1.08
CA CYS A 55 5.11 2.06 1.93
C CYS A 55 3.70 2.50 1.51
N TRP A 56 2.71 2.35 2.40
CA TRP A 56 1.36 2.79 2.11
C TRP A 56 1.28 4.32 2.27
N MET A 57 1.45 5.02 1.16
CA MET A 57 1.05 6.42 1.03
C MET A 57 -0.23 6.49 0.22
N ALA A 58 -1.26 7.11 0.78
CA ALA A 58 -2.50 7.39 0.07
C ALA A 58 -2.65 8.89 -0.11
N ILE A 59 -2.80 9.31 -1.36
CA ILE A 59 -3.12 10.69 -1.72
C ILE A 59 -4.61 10.73 -2.07
N SER A 60 -5.38 11.54 -1.34
CA SER A 60 -6.76 11.82 -1.72
C SER A 60 -6.77 13.01 -2.69
N PRO A 61 -7.12 12.81 -3.98
CA PRO A 61 -7.12 13.88 -4.95
C PRO A 61 -8.24 14.88 -4.67
N TYR A 62 -8.00 16.14 -5.03
CA TYR A 62 -8.99 17.21 -5.00
C TYR A 62 -10.23 16.85 -5.85
N ASN A 63 -11.41 16.78 -5.21
CA ASN A 63 -12.69 16.56 -5.88
C ASN A 63 -13.49 17.87 -5.99
N ARG A 64 -13.53 18.43 -7.21
CA ARG A 64 -14.22 19.70 -7.47
C ARG A 64 -15.72 19.67 -7.11
N LYS A 65 -16.41 18.54 -7.30
CA LYS A 65 -17.85 18.43 -7.01
C LYS A 65 -18.13 18.56 -5.52
N GLU A 66 -17.34 17.84 -4.72
CA GLU A 66 -17.45 17.80 -3.26
C GLU A 66 -17.18 19.18 -2.64
N PHE A 67 -16.21 19.93 -3.18
CA PHE A 67 -15.94 21.31 -2.74
C PHE A 67 -17.09 22.27 -3.03
N ARG A 68 -17.71 22.17 -4.20
CA ARG A 68 -18.83 23.03 -4.60
C ARG A 68 -20.05 22.78 -3.73
N GLU A 69 -20.37 21.50 -3.49
CA GLU A 69 -21.50 21.09 -2.65
C GLU A 69 -21.33 21.54 -1.20
N ASN A 70 -20.13 21.38 -0.64
CA ASN A 70 -19.82 21.72 0.75
C ASN A 70 -19.36 23.18 0.96
N LYS A 71 -19.43 24.04 -0.08
CA LYS A 71 -18.99 25.45 -0.04
C LYS A 71 -17.58 25.61 0.58
N ILE A 72 -16.67 24.70 0.25
CA ILE A 72 -15.29 24.71 0.77
C ILE A 72 -14.48 25.75 -0.02
N THR A 73 -13.76 26.62 0.70
CA THR A 73 -12.88 27.63 0.09
C THR A 73 -11.55 27.03 -0.34
N ASP A 74 -10.86 27.68 -1.28
CA ASP A 74 -9.56 27.22 -1.81
C ASP A 74 -8.41 27.15 -0.78
N ALA A 75 -8.65 27.65 0.44
CA ALA A 75 -7.71 27.62 1.57
C ALA A 75 -7.84 26.36 2.45
N HIS A 76 -8.71 25.42 2.08
CA HIS A 76 -8.99 24.23 2.90
C HIS A 76 -8.94 22.94 2.07
N CYS A 77 -8.59 21.86 2.75
CA CYS A 77 -8.87 20.51 2.29
C CYS A 77 -10.18 20.01 2.89
N PHE A 78 -10.83 19.09 2.18
CA PHE A 78 -12.05 18.45 2.64
C PHE A 78 -12.06 16.98 2.25
N THR A 79 -12.50 16.15 3.18
CA THR A 79 -12.85 14.76 2.92
C THR A 79 -14.05 14.37 3.77
N ALA A 80 -14.98 13.63 3.18
CA ALA A 80 -16.17 13.15 3.89
C ALA A 80 -15.88 12.43 5.22
N SER A 81 -14.71 11.78 5.40
CA SER A 81 -14.38 11.03 6.62
C SER A 81 -13.79 11.86 7.76
N MET A 82 -13.15 13.02 7.47
CA MET A 82 -12.40 13.82 8.46
C MET A 82 -12.85 15.30 8.50
N GLY A 83 -13.79 15.66 7.63
CA GLY A 83 -14.33 17.00 7.51
C GLY A 83 -13.35 17.98 6.86
N LYS A 84 -13.44 19.24 7.28
CA LYS A 84 -12.65 20.37 6.75
C LYS A 84 -11.41 20.60 7.60
N PHE A 85 -10.30 20.92 6.95
CA PHE A 85 -9.03 21.25 7.59
C PHE A 85 -8.29 22.31 6.77
N LYS A 86 -7.54 23.18 7.44
CA LYS A 86 -6.80 24.29 6.84
C LYS A 86 -5.57 23.77 6.10
N LYS A 87 -5.04 24.55 5.17
CA LYS A 87 -3.73 24.26 4.57
C LYS A 87 -2.65 24.17 5.64
N GLY A 88 -1.81 23.13 5.54
CA GLY A 88 -0.78 22.81 6.54
C GLY A 88 -1.32 22.25 7.86
N GLU A 89 -2.65 22.09 8.02
CA GLU A 89 -3.20 21.47 9.21
C GLU A 89 -3.01 19.96 9.16
N GLU A 90 -2.60 19.42 10.31
CA GLU A 90 -2.41 17.99 10.55
C GLU A 90 -3.54 17.47 11.44
N LYS A 91 -4.16 16.35 11.05
CA LYS A 91 -5.19 15.68 11.85
C LYS A 91 -4.85 14.21 12.07
N PRO A 92 -5.02 13.69 13.30
CA PRO A 92 -4.81 12.27 13.57
C PRO A 92 -5.86 11.43 12.83
N LEU A 93 -5.46 10.25 12.37
CA LEU A 93 -6.38 9.26 11.80
C LEU A 93 -7.13 8.54 12.93
N ASN A 94 -8.45 8.38 12.77
CA ASN A 94 -9.25 7.64 13.74
C ASN A 94 -8.86 6.15 13.71
N ASN A 95 -8.69 5.55 14.89
CA ASN A 95 -8.41 4.12 15.11
C ASN A 95 -7.09 3.59 14.52
N THR A 96 -6.18 4.45 14.04
CA THR A 96 -4.89 4.03 13.48
C THR A 96 -3.80 5.04 13.85
N CYS A 97 -2.56 4.58 14.03
CA CYS A 97 -1.44 5.49 14.20
C CYS A 97 -1.03 6.08 12.84
N GLY A 98 -1.44 7.32 12.61
CA GLY A 98 -1.08 8.07 11.42
C GLY A 98 -1.69 9.46 11.42
N VAL A 99 -1.27 10.26 10.45
CA VAL A 99 -1.65 11.66 10.32
C VAL A 99 -2.11 11.96 8.90
N ALA A 100 -3.14 12.79 8.78
CA ALA A 100 -3.61 13.37 7.53
C ALA A 100 -3.15 14.83 7.46
N ILE A 101 -2.50 15.20 6.36
CA ILE A 101 -1.94 16.55 6.17
C ILE A 101 -2.56 17.19 4.92
N CYS A 102 -3.07 18.41 5.06
CA CYS A 102 -3.50 19.20 3.89
C CYS A 102 -2.32 19.86 3.21
N SER A 103 -2.04 19.46 1.98
CA SER A 103 -1.06 20.13 1.13
C SER A 103 -1.61 21.45 0.57
N ASP A 104 -0.71 22.36 0.20
CA ASP A 104 -1.03 23.63 -0.48
C ASP A 104 -1.77 23.43 -1.80
N THR A 105 -1.54 22.29 -2.44
CA THR A 105 -2.16 21.82 -3.68
C THR A 105 -3.59 21.30 -3.48
N ARG A 106 -4.12 21.35 -2.25
CA ARG A 106 -5.44 20.82 -1.82
C ARG A 106 -5.54 19.30 -1.84
N TYR A 107 -4.41 18.60 -1.90
CA TYR A 107 -4.35 17.16 -1.70
C TYR A 107 -4.21 16.81 -0.23
N ILE A 108 -4.78 15.68 0.14
CA ILE A 108 -4.69 15.14 1.49
C ILE A 108 -3.68 14.01 1.45
N SER A 109 -2.56 14.18 2.16
CA SER A 109 -1.54 13.15 2.29
C SER A 109 -1.79 12.39 3.58
N LEU A 110 -1.93 11.07 3.47
CA LEU A 110 -2.11 10.18 4.61
C LEU A 110 -0.77 9.49 4.89
N MET A 111 -0.21 9.72 6.08
CA MET A 111 1.06 9.14 6.53
C MET A 111 0.80 8.17 7.68
N GLY A 112 1.30 6.95 7.56
CA GLY A 112 1.23 5.92 8.60
C GLY A 112 2.61 5.53 9.12
N CYS A 113 2.64 4.55 10.01
CA CYS A 113 3.88 3.92 10.46
C CYS A 113 4.49 3.06 9.34
N GLY A 114 5.82 3.05 9.25
CA GLY A 114 6.53 2.12 8.38
C GLY A 114 6.47 0.69 8.91
N VAL A 115 6.55 -0.29 8.01
CA VAL A 115 6.71 -1.70 8.40
C VAL A 115 8.17 -1.93 8.78
N MET A 116 8.41 -2.42 9.99
CA MET A 116 9.75 -2.76 10.47
C MET A 116 9.95 -4.28 10.48
N GLY A 117 11.13 -4.72 10.05
CA GLY A 117 11.63 -6.07 10.27
C GLY A 117 12.69 -6.08 11.36
N THR A 118 12.78 -7.17 12.11
CA THR A 118 13.79 -7.34 13.16
C THR A 118 14.44 -8.71 13.08
N THR A 119 15.68 -8.81 13.55
CA THR A 119 16.38 -10.08 13.79
C THR A 119 16.71 -10.20 15.28
N PRO A 120 16.65 -11.40 15.88
CA PRO A 120 17.11 -11.61 17.26
C PRO A 120 18.52 -11.04 17.47
N PRO A 121 18.82 -10.42 18.63
CA PRO A 121 18.00 -10.38 19.85
C PRO A 121 16.97 -9.23 19.89
N CYS A 122 16.83 -8.45 18.81
CA CYS A 122 15.91 -7.32 18.74
C CYS A 122 14.45 -7.78 18.55
N TYR A 123 13.50 -7.07 19.17
CA TYR A 123 12.06 -7.31 19.04
C TYR A 123 11.30 -6.01 18.78
N ILE A 124 10.10 -6.13 18.19
CA ILE A 124 9.21 -4.99 17.93
C ILE A 124 8.26 -4.85 19.13
N ALA A 125 8.36 -3.74 19.83
CA ALA A 125 7.42 -3.38 20.89
C ALA A 125 6.20 -2.67 20.26
N PRO A 126 4.96 -3.04 20.64
CA PRO A 126 3.76 -2.41 20.11
C PRO A 126 3.72 -0.92 20.48
N GLY A 127 3.35 -0.11 19.50
CA GLY A 127 3.18 1.33 19.65
C GLY A 127 2.04 1.70 20.60
N ASN A 128 1.98 2.98 20.96
CA ASN A 128 0.96 3.50 21.88
C ASN A 128 0.04 4.50 21.16
N LEU A 129 -1.18 4.06 20.82
CA LEU A 129 -2.19 4.87 20.13
C LEU A 129 -2.65 6.12 20.91
N SER A 130 -2.35 6.21 22.21
CA SER A 130 -2.64 7.40 23.02
C SER A 130 -1.64 8.54 22.77
N LYS A 131 -0.53 8.28 22.07
CA LYS A 131 0.47 9.29 21.71
C LYS A 131 0.21 9.87 20.30
N PRO A 132 0.64 11.11 20.01
CA PRO A 132 0.57 11.63 18.66
C PRO A 132 1.55 10.90 17.73
N TYR A 133 1.23 10.85 16.43
CA TYR A 133 2.19 10.43 15.40
C TYR A 133 3.41 11.36 15.43
N PRO A 134 4.66 10.85 15.30
CA PRO A 134 5.06 9.46 15.04
C PRO A 134 5.23 8.60 16.30
N HIS A 135 5.01 9.14 17.50
CA HIS A 135 5.23 8.44 18.78
C HIS A 135 4.22 7.34 19.10
N CYS A 136 3.13 7.22 18.34
CA CYS A 136 2.22 6.09 18.43
C CYS A 136 2.67 4.85 17.65
N CYS A 137 3.74 4.95 16.85
CA CYS A 137 4.23 3.83 16.04
C CYS A 137 4.94 2.77 16.89
N ASP A 138 5.03 1.57 16.33
CA ASP A 138 5.82 0.48 16.89
C ASP A 138 7.30 0.86 16.98
N ILE A 139 7.99 0.34 18.00
CA ILE A 139 9.38 0.70 18.30
C ILE A 139 10.25 -0.56 18.23
N LEU A 140 11.37 -0.47 17.54
CA LEU A 140 12.39 -1.51 17.55
C LEU A 140 13.20 -1.43 18.85
N VAL A 141 13.18 -2.49 19.65
CA VAL A 141 13.93 -2.59 20.90
C VAL A 141 15.00 -3.65 20.75
N CYS A 142 16.27 -3.26 20.91
CA CYS A 142 17.42 -4.15 20.90
C CYS A 142 18.02 -4.23 22.30
N PRO A 143 17.97 -5.38 22.99
CA PRO A 143 18.68 -5.57 24.24
C PRO A 143 20.19 -5.64 23.93
N HIS A 144 20.91 -4.58 24.32
CA HIS A 144 22.33 -4.34 24.09
C HIS A 144 22.74 -4.10 22.63
N SER A 145 23.11 -2.85 22.33
CA SER A 145 24.01 -2.52 21.23
C SER A 145 25.41 -3.06 21.58
N PRO A 146 26.10 -3.80 20.68
CA PRO A 146 27.51 -4.12 20.85
C PRO A 146 28.43 -2.92 20.53
N ASP A 147 28.03 -1.71 20.91
CA ASP A 147 28.82 -0.47 20.72
C ASP A 147 29.27 0.12 22.08
N GLU A 148 29.62 -0.74 23.04
CA GLU A 148 30.49 -0.39 24.17
C GLU A 148 31.67 -1.39 24.25
#